data_AF-B7CBD2-F1
#
_entry.id   AF-B7CBD2-F1
#
_cell.length_a   1.000
_cell.length_b   1.000
_cell.length_c   1.000
_cell.angle_alpha   90.00
_cell.angle_beta   90.00
_cell.angle_gamma   90.00
#
_symmetry.space_group_name_H-M   'P 1'
#
loop_
_entity.id
_entity.type
_entity.pdbx_description
1 polymer ?
#
loop_
_entity_poly.entity_id
_entity_poly.type
_entity_poly.pdbx_seq_one_letter_code
_entity_poly.pdbx_strand_id
1 'polypeptide(L)'
;MNPIIVILLCFAALGLFDKMFKNRLGLATSFDRGIITMGDFMMSVGGFYCIAIAFLNGHATLFKNKEMIISSLLAPDLGGYSIIESMTHSESVLIFCGVLLTSTLGCLISFQLPLFLNELDTDDLSHYLKGVVYGILGLLPILIGCGFLLHIDHFLIVFLPVILICAILIGLFFISFQTLIVVLTLFSKLVQFVGYIFFFLVCLTFFFNMNFTNATLINEALHIVFQMSIIVCGSLVFCEIILRKFSNQIEKVGQILNIDKYSVMGIILSFGTSIAMLPLFSKMNKKGKILN
;
A
#
# COMPACT_ATOMS: atom_id res chain seq x y z
N MET A 1 -15.65 -14.16 -10.39
CA MET A 1 -14.30 -13.96 -9.82
C MET A 1 -13.47 -13.18 -10.82
N ASN A 2 -12.71 -12.19 -10.36
CA ASN A 2 -11.83 -11.40 -11.22
C ASN A 2 -10.79 -12.32 -11.88
N PRO A 3 -10.66 -12.34 -13.22
CA PRO A 3 -9.75 -13.25 -13.93
C PRO A 3 -8.29 -13.10 -13.50
N ILE A 4 -7.87 -11.90 -13.07
CA ILE A 4 -6.51 -11.63 -12.58
C ILE A 4 -6.23 -12.44 -11.30
N ILE A 5 -7.20 -12.50 -10.39
CA ILE A 5 -7.07 -13.25 -9.13
C ILE A 5 -6.88 -14.74 -9.42
N VAL A 6 -7.60 -15.29 -10.40
CA VAL A 6 -7.46 -16.71 -10.78
C VAL A 6 -6.06 -17.00 -11.29
N ILE A 7 -5.50 -16.11 -12.12
CA ILE A 7 -4.14 -16.25 -12.64
C ILE A 7 -3.13 -16.23 -11.49
N LEU A 8 -3.24 -15.27 -10.57
CA LEU A 8 -2.36 -15.17 -9.41
C LEU A 8 -2.48 -16.39 -8.48
N LEU A 9 -3.68 -16.93 -8.29
CA LEU A 9 -3.90 -18.17 -7.55
C LEU A 9 -3.20 -19.36 -8.20
N CYS A 10 -3.20 -19.47 -9.53
CA CYS A 10 -2.44 -20.50 -10.23
C CYS A 10 -0.93 -20.38 -9.97
N PHE A 11 -0.39 -19.16 -9.96
CA PHE A 11 1.03 -18.94 -9.62
C PHE A 11 1.34 -19.21 -8.16
N ALA A 12 0.45 -18.85 -7.23
CA ALA A 12 0.58 -19.20 -5.82
C ALA A 12 0.60 -20.73 -5.64
N ALA A 13 -0.29 -21.44 -6.34
CA ALA A 13 -0.32 -22.90 -6.35
C ALA A 13 0.98 -23.49 -6.90
N LEU A 14 1.54 -22.94 -7.99
CA LEU A 14 2.84 -23.37 -8.52
C LEU A 14 3.98 -23.18 -7.50
N GLY A 15 4.02 -22.05 -6.80
CA GLY A 15 5.00 -21.81 -5.74
C GLY A 15 4.86 -22.80 -4.57
N LEU A 16 3.62 -23.10 -4.18
CA LEU A 16 3.32 -24.08 -3.13
C LEU A 16 3.70 -25.51 -3.57
N PHE A 17 3.38 -25.90 -4.80
CA PHE A 17 3.78 -27.20 -5.34
C PHE A 17 5.30 -27.32 -5.39
N ASP A 18 6.01 -26.29 -5.85
CA ASP A 18 7.47 -26.32 -5.86
C ASP A 18 8.05 -26.48 -4.44
N LYS A 19 7.44 -25.83 -3.44
CA LYS A 19 7.79 -26.02 -2.03
C LYS A 19 7.60 -27.47 -1.59
N MET A 20 6.48 -28.11 -1.96
CA MET A 20 6.23 -29.54 -1.66
C MET A 20 7.26 -30.47 -2.31
N PHE A 21 7.77 -30.13 -3.50
CA PHE A 21 8.76 -30.93 -4.24
C PHE A 21 10.23 -30.59 -3.95
N LYS A 22 10.52 -30.07 -2.75
CA LYS A 22 11.88 -29.68 -2.30
C LYS A 22 12.52 -28.55 -3.12
N ASN A 23 11.72 -27.59 -3.60
CA ASN A 23 12.17 -26.36 -4.24
C ASN A 23 13.06 -26.58 -5.47
N ARG A 24 12.66 -27.47 -6.38
CA ARG A 24 13.43 -27.78 -7.60
C ARG A 24 13.41 -26.64 -8.61
N LEU A 25 12.31 -25.89 -8.65
CA LEU A 25 12.14 -24.74 -9.54
C LEU A 25 12.63 -23.45 -8.88
N GLY A 26 13.01 -23.46 -7.60
CA GLY A 26 13.50 -22.27 -6.90
C GLY A 26 12.43 -21.19 -6.66
N LEU A 27 11.14 -21.54 -6.73
CA LEU A 27 10.01 -20.62 -6.56
C LEU A 27 9.49 -20.62 -5.11
N ALA A 28 9.83 -21.64 -4.32
CA ALA A 28 9.35 -21.77 -2.95
C ALA A 28 9.77 -20.57 -2.07
N THR A 29 10.95 -20.01 -2.31
CA THR A 29 11.44 -18.83 -1.57
C THR A 29 10.57 -17.60 -1.81
N SER A 30 10.05 -17.42 -3.02
CA SER A 30 9.19 -16.28 -3.37
C SER A 30 7.78 -16.47 -2.78
N PHE A 31 7.29 -17.71 -2.77
CA PHE A 31 6.05 -18.07 -2.06
C PHE A 31 6.17 -17.83 -0.55
N ASP A 32 7.27 -18.30 0.07
CA ASP A 32 7.49 -18.15 1.51
C ASP A 32 7.58 -16.69 1.95
N ARG A 33 8.23 -15.83 1.15
CA ARG A 33 8.23 -14.39 1.40
C ARG A 33 6.82 -13.81 1.43
N GLY A 34 5.95 -14.20 0.50
CA GLY A 34 4.56 -13.73 0.48
C GLY A 34 3.73 -14.22 1.68
N ILE A 35 4.02 -15.41 2.21
CA ILE A 35 3.39 -15.90 3.44
C ILE A 35 3.92 -15.15 4.67
N ILE A 36 5.23 -14.87 4.73
CA ILE A 36 5.83 -14.16 5.86
C ILE A 36 5.22 -12.76 6.02
N THR A 37 4.93 -12.05 4.92
CA THR A 37 4.29 -10.72 4.96
C THR A 37 2.87 -10.73 5.56
N MET A 38 2.26 -11.90 5.77
CA MET A 38 0.95 -12.01 6.44
C MET A 38 0.98 -11.45 7.86
N GLY A 39 2.08 -11.63 8.60
CA GLY A 39 2.23 -11.09 9.95
C GLY A 39 2.17 -9.57 9.96
N ASP A 40 2.91 -8.94 9.04
CA ASP A 40 2.95 -7.48 8.89
C ASP A 40 1.59 -6.92 8.49
N PHE A 41 0.88 -7.60 7.57
CA PHE A 41 -0.49 -7.26 7.23
C PHE A 41 -1.43 -7.36 8.43
N MET A 42 -1.33 -8.42 9.23
CA MET A 42 -2.22 -8.59 10.39
C MET A 42 -1.99 -7.50 11.45
N MET A 43 -0.74 -7.14 11.72
CA MET A 43 -0.40 -6.08 12.67
C MET A 43 -0.91 -4.70 12.21
N SER A 44 -0.89 -4.45 10.89
CA SER A 44 -1.35 -3.20 10.31
C SER A 44 -2.88 -3.18 10.08
N VAL A 45 -3.37 -4.04 9.19
CA VAL A 45 -4.79 -4.14 8.79
C VAL A 45 -5.68 -4.56 9.95
N GLY A 46 -5.28 -5.59 10.70
CA GLY A 46 -6.11 -6.16 11.76
C GLY A 46 -6.49 -5.13 12.83
N GLY A 47 -5.53 -4.32 13.27
CA GLY A 47 -5.76 -3.26 14.25
C GLY A 47 -6.58 -2.10 13.69
N PHE A 48 -6.11 -1.50 12.59
CA PHE A 48 -6.74 -0.31 12.02
C PHE A 48 -8.16 -0.59 11.52
N TYR A 49 -8.38 -1.66 10.76
CA TYR A 49 -9.69 -2.00 10.20
C TYR A 49 -10.75 -2.17 11.31
N CYS A 50 -10.45 -3.02 12.28
CA CYS A 50 -11.38 -3.36 13.36
C CYS A 50 -11.74 -2.13 14.21
N ILE A 51 -10.74 -1.37 14.63
CA ILE A 51 -10.95 -0.27 15.57
C ILE A 51 -11.49 0.97 14.85
N ALA A 52 -11.02 1.27 13.64
CA ALA A 52 -11.53 2.40 12.89
C ALA A 52 -13.03 2.23 12.61
N ILE A 53 -13.45 1.05 12.13
CA ILE A 53 -14.87 0.80 11.84
C ILE A 53 -15.70 0.77 13.13
N ALA A 54 -15.23 0.13 14.20
CA ALA A 54 -15.93 0.14 15.49
C ALA A 54 -16.09 1.58 16.04
N PHE A 55 -15.05 2.41 15.94
CA PHE A 55 -15.08 3.80 16.37
C PHE A 55 -16.03 4.66 15.53
N LEU A 56 -16.04 4.45 14.21
CA LEU A 56 -16.91 5.17 13.27
C LEU A 56 -18.38 4.83 13.47
N ASN A 57 -18.72 3.55 13.70
CA ASN A 57 -20.09 3.15 14.01
C ASN A 57 -20.61 3.85 15.28
N GLY A 58 -19.73 4.23 16.22
CA GLY A 58 -20.08 5.01 17.41
C GLY A 58 -20.09 6.53 17.23
N HIS A 59 -19.37 7.08 16.23
CA HIS A 59 -19.11 8.52 16.09
C HIS A 59 -19.28 9.05 14.65
N ALA A 60 -20.13 8.43 13.84
CA ALA A 60 -20.30 8.74 12.42
C ALA A 60 -20.55 10.23 12.13
N THR A 61 -21.21 10.95 13.04
CA THR A 61 -21.49 12.39 12.90
C THR A 61 -20.23 13.26 12.99
N LEU A 62 -19.17 12.82 13.65
CA LEU A 62 -17.90 13.56 13.81
C LEU A 62 -17.10 13.65 12.49
N PHE A 63 -17.35 12.71 11.57
CA PHE A 63 -16.59 12.55 10.33
C PHE A 63 -17.34 13.04 9.08
N LYS A 64 -18.57 13.53 9.22
CA LYS A 64 -19.36 14.05 8.10
C LYS A 64 -18.57 15.11 7.31
N ASN A 65 -18.49 14.96 5.98
CA ASN A 65 -17.75 15.83 5.06
C ASN A 65 -16.20 15.74 5.18
N LYS A 66 -15.65 14.67 5.75
CA LYS A 66 -14.19 14.44 5.86
C LYS A 66 -13.69 13.28 5.01
N GLU A 67 -14.48 12.85 4.02
CA GLU A 67 -14.21 11.70 3.16
C GLU A 67 -12.85 11.85 2.47
N MET A 68 -12.57 13.02 1.89
CA MET A 68 -11.30 13.31 1.20
C MET A 68 -10.09 13.22 2.13
N ILE A 69 -10.21 13.65 3.38
CA ILE A 69 -9.10 13.62 4.34
C ILE A 69 -8.83 12.17 4.74
N ILE A 70 -9.89 11.44 5.11
CA ILE A 70 -9.77 10.04 5.53
C ILE A 70 -9.20 9.19 4.40
N SER A 71 -9.73 9.32 3.19
CA SER A 71 -9.24 8.57 2.03
C SER A 71 -7.82 8.95 1.60
N SER A 72 -7.40 10.19 1.83
CA SER A 72 -6.00 10.58 1.58
C SER A 72 -5.01 9.99 2.59
N LEU A 73 -5.49 9.62 3.79
CA LEU A 73 -4.64 9.15 4.88
C LEU A 73 -4.67 7.63 5.02
N LEU A 74 -5.83 6.99 4.86
CA LEU A 74 -6.02 5.55 5.08
C LEU A 74 -6.02 4.78 3.77
N ALA A 75 -5.21 3.72 3.72
CA ALA A 75 -5.24 2.73 2.66
C ALA A 75 -6.59 1.97 2.62
N PRO A 76 -6.98 1.38 1.47
CA PRO A 76 -8.18 0.57 1.38
C PRO A 76 -8.13 -0.59 2.37
N ASP A 77 -6.96 -1.22 2.46
CA ASP A 77 -6.71 -2.39 3.30
C ASP A 77 -6.79 -2.07 4.79
N LEU A 78 -6.53 -0.82 5.20
CA LEU A 78 -6.70 -0.36 6.58
C LEU A 78 -8.15 0.01 6.91
N GLY A 79 -9.09 -0.31 6.03
CA GLY A 79 -10.50 0.02 6.16
C GLY A 79 -10.91 1.31 5.47
N GLY A 80 -9.99 2.02 4.79
CA GLY A 80 -10.31 3.29 4.13
C GLY A 80 -11.52 3.21 3.19
N TYR A 81 -11.64 2.13 2.40
CA TYR A 81 -12.81 1.91 1.54
C TYR A 81 -14.10 1.76 2.35
N SER A 82 -14.12 0.83 3.32
CA SER A 82 -15.30 0.53 4.15
C SER A 82 -15.77 1.74 4.95
N ILE A 83 -14.83 2.56 5.42
CA ILE A 83 -15.14 3.81 6.11
C ILE A 83 -15.89 4.76 5.17
N ILE A 84 -15.36 5.00 3.96
CA ILE A 84 -15.99 5.90 2.99
C ILE A 84 -17.37 5.37 2.55
N GLU A 85 -17.48 4.06 2.34
CA GLU A 85 -18.74 3.37 2.02
C GLU A 85 -19.80 3.62 3.10
N SER A 86 -19.44 3.55 4.39
CA SER A 86 -20.37 3.83 5.49
C SER A 86 -20.75 5.31 5.63
N MET A 87 -19.96 6.23 5.06
CA MET A 87 -20.14 7.68 5.22
C MET A 87 -20.91 8.34 4.07
N THR A 88 -20.94 7.72 2.90
CA THR A 88 -21.43 8.35 1.68
C THR A 88 -22.43 7.48 0.91
N HIS A 89 -23.48 8.12 0.38
CA HIS A 89 -24.47 7.48 -0.49
C HIS A 89 -24.25 7.73 -1.99
N SER A 90 -23.27 8.55 -2.36
CA SER A 90 -22.92 8.86 -3.75
C SER A 90 -21.87 7.89 -4.29
N GLU A 91 -22.22 7.18 -5.36
CA GLU A 91 -21.32 6.24 -6.04
C GLU A 91 -20.07 6.94 -6.58
N SER A 92 -20.18 8.15 -7.13
CA SER A 92 -19.04 8.92 -7.64
C SER A 92 -17.99 9.21 -6.56
N VAL A 93 -18.45 9.56 -5.36
CA VAL A 93 -17.57 9.83 -4.22
C VAL A 93 -16.99 8.53 -3.65
N LEU A 94 -17.74 7.43 -3.66
CA LEU A 94 -17.22 6.12 -3.27
C LEU A 94 -16.12 5.64 -4.22
N ILE A 95 -16.29 5.80 -5.53
CA ILE A 95 -15.26 5.47 -6.53
C ILE A 95 -14.03 6.37 -6.36
N PHE A 96 -14.24 7.68 -6.21
CA PHE A 96 -13.13 8.62 -6.09
C PHE A 96 -12.38 8.48 -4.75
N CYS A 97 -13.07 8.65 -3.63
CA CYS A 97 -12.46 8.60 -2.31
C CYS A 97 -12.16 7.16 -1.89
N GLY A 98 -13.15 6.28 -2.00
CA GLY A 98 -13.06 4.92 -1.48
C GLY A 98 -12.10 4.05 -2.27
N VAL A 99 -11.98 4.24 -3.59
CA VAL A 99 -11.07 3.44 -4.44
C VAL A 99 -9.85 4.24 -4.87
N LEU A 100 -10.00 5.33 -5.64
CA LEU A 100 -8.85 6.00 -6.24
C LEU A 100 -7.93 6.63 -5.19
N LEU A 101 -8.48 7.41 -4.26
CA LEU A 101 -7.70 8.21 -3.32
C LEU A 101 -7.07 7.35 -2.21
N THR A 102 -7.83 6.41 -1.65
CA THR A 102 -7.31 5.40 -0.70
C THR A 102 -6.21 4.54 -1.33
N SER A 103 -6.39 4.01 -2.55
CA SER A 103 -5.40 3.14 -3.19
C SER A 103 -4.13 3.87 -3.64
N THR A 104 -4.19 5.20 -3.80
CA THR A 104 -3.03 6.00 -4.21
C THR A 104 -2.39 6.70 -3.02
N LEU A 105 -2.89 7.88 -2.63
CA LEU A 105 -2.33 8.67 -1.53
C LEU A 105 -2.51 7.97 -0.18
N GLY A 106 -3.68 7.38 0.10
CA GLY A 106 -3.93 6.67 1.36
C GLY A 106 -2.93 5.54 1.58
N CYS A 107 -2.74 4.68 0.57
CA CYS A 107 -1.78 3.58 0.58
C CYS A 107 -0.35 4.08 0.72
N LEU A 108 0.02 5.14 0.00
CA LEU A 108 1.34 5.75 0.12
C LEU A 108 1.62 6.22 1.55
N ILE A 109 0.69 6.96 2.16
CA ILE A 109 0.92 7.63 3.45
C ILE A 109 0.84 6.66 4.63
N SER A 110 -0.19 5.82 4.70
CA SER A 110 -0.42 4.94 5.86
C SER A 110 0.26 3.59 5.78
N PHE A 111 0.63 3.13 4.59
CA PHE A 111 1.15 1.77 4.40
C PHE A 111 2.56 1.76 3.80
N GLN A 112 2.76 2.38 2.64
CA GLN A 112 4.03 2.28 1.92
C GLN A 112 5.16 3.09 2.56
N LEU A 113 4.91 4.36 2.93
CA LEU A 113 5.90 5.19 3.60
C LEU A 113 6.39 4.52 4.89
N PRO A 114 5.51 4.05 5.81
CA PRO A 114 5.98 3.47 7.06
C PRO A 114 6.83 2.22 6.89
N LEU A 115 6.42 1.35 5.96
CA LEU A 115 7.12 0.11 5.69
C LEU A 115 8.51 0.36 5.08
N PHE A 116 8.61 1.24 4.09
CA PHE A 116 9.89 1.55 3.44
C PHE A 116 10.84 2.36 4.34
N LEU A 117 10.30 3.22 5.21
CA LEU A 117 11.08 3.98 6.19
C LEU A 117 11.76 3.10 7.25
N ASN A 118 11.19 1.94 7.54
CA ASN A 118 11.77 0.98 8.49
C ASN A 118 12.79 0.05 7.86
N GLU A 119 12.58 -0.34 6.60
CA GLU A 119 13.40 -1.36 5.92
C GLU A 119 14.58 -0.78 5.15
N LEU A 120 14.51 0.48 4.70
CA LEU A 120 15.57 1.10 3.89
C LEU A 120 16.63 1.82 4.72
N ASP A 121 17.88 1.71 4.27
CA ASP A 121 18.99 2.51 4.77
C ASP A 121 18.79 4.01 4.48
N THR A 122 19.43 4.88 5.28
CA THR A 122 19.26 6.35 5.19
C THR A 122 19.58 6.92 3.80
N ASP A 123 20.59 6.37 3.12
CA ASP A 123 20.98 6.80 1.77
C ASP A 123 19.95 6.39 0.72
N ASP A 124 19.35 5.21 0.88
CA ASP A 124 18.37 4.65 -0.04
C ASP A 124 17.02 5.31 0.13
N LEU A 125 16.66 5.60 1.37
CA LEU A 125 15.49 6.38 1.72
C LEU A 125 15.47 7.75 1.04
N SER A 126 16.62 8.40 0.91
CA SER A 126 16.75 9.68 0.22
C SER A 126 16.34 9.58 -1.26
N HIS A 127 16.72 8.49 -1.93
CA HIS A 127 16.36 8.27 -3.33
C HIS A 127 14.88 7.87 -3.47
N TYR A 128 14.38 7.02 -2.57
CA TYR A 128 12.97 6.63 -2.53
C TYR A 128 12.03 7.84 -2.34
N LEU A 129 12.30 8.69 -1.35
CA LEU A 129 11.45 9.86 -1.07
C LEU A 129 11.47 10.89 -2.21
N LYS A 130 12.58 11.01 -2.94
CA LYS A 130 12.61 11.79 -4.19
C LYS A 130 11.64 11.22 -5.22
N GLY A 131 11.64 9.91 -5.42
CA GLY A 131 10.69 9.20 -6.29
C GLY A 131 9.24 9.45 -5.87
N VAL A 132 8.95 9.32 -4.57
CA VAL A 132 7.61 9.60 -3.99
C VAL A 132 7.13 11.01 -4.31
N VAL A 133 7.97 12.03 -4.15
CA VAL A 133 7.58 13.43 -4.42
C VAL A 133 7.28 13.63 -5.91
N TYR A 134 8.09 13.07 -6.82
CA TYR A 134 7.78 13.10 -8.25
C TYR A 134 6.50 12.34 -8.59
N GLY A 135 6.25 11.22 -7.92
CA GLY A 135 5.01 10.45 -8.03
C GLY A 135 3.79 11.27 -7.61
N ILE A 136 3.85 11.96 -6.47
CA ILE A 136 2.76 12.85 -5.99
C ILE A 136 2.52 13.99 -6.98
N LEU A 137 3.58 14.60 -7.53
CA LEU A 137 3.48 15.65 -8.55
C LEU A 137 2.76 15.17 -9.82
N GLY A 138 3.04 13.94 -10.27
CA GLY A 138 2.37 13.32 -11.41
C GLY A 138 0.95 12.85 -11.11
N LEU A 139 0.68 12.41 -9.88
CA LEU A 139 -0.61 11.91 -9.43
C LEU A 139 -1.67 13.03 -9.33
N LEU A 140 -1.29 14.22 -8.88
CA LEU A 140 -2.21 15.33 -8.64
C LEU A 140 -3.07 15.71 -9.86
N PRO A 141 -2.50 15.95 -11.07
CA PRO A 141 -3.32 16.26 -12.25
C PRO A 141 -4.23 15.10 -12.67
N ILE A 142 -3.81 13.85 -12.44
CA ILE A 142 -4.62 12.66 -12.74
C ILE A 142 -5.84 12.62 -11.81
N LEU A 143 -5.64 12.82 -10.50
CA LEU A 143 -6.73 12.88 -9.53
C LEU A 143 -7.71 14.02 -9.83
N ILE A 144 -7.21 15.19 -10.21
CA ILE A 144 -8.06 16.32 -10.62
C ILE A 144 -8.89 15.96 -11.86
N GLY A 145 -8.25 15.36 -12.88
CA GLY A 145 -8.93 14.91 -14.10
C GLY A 145 -10.02 13.87 -13.82
N CYS A 146 -9.73 12.87 -12.98
CA CYS A 146 -10.70 11.87 -12.56
C CYS A 146 -11.88 12.47 -11.77
N GLY A 147 -11.62 13.44 -10.89
CA GLY A 147 -12.66 14.12 -10.12
C GLY A 147 -13.65 14.88 -11.01
N PHE A 148 -13.17 15.55 -12.06
CA PHE A 148 -14.04 16.19 -13.05
C PHE A 148 -14.82 15.17 -13.89
N LEU A 149 -14.19 14.07 -14.30
CA LEU A 149 -14.84 13.01 -15.08
C LEU A 149 -16.02 12.37 -14.32
N LEU A 150 -15.86 12.21 -13.00
CA LEU A 150 -16.87 11.63 -12.10
C LEU A 150 -17.99 12.61 -11.70
N HIS A 151 -17.96 13.86 -12.20
CA HIS A 151 -18.97 14.90 -11.96
C HIS A 151 -19.29 15.11 -10.47
N ILE A 152 -18.26 15.18 -9.62
CA ILE A 152 -18.44 15.42 -8.18
C ILE A 152 -18.79 16.90 -7.93
N ASP A 153 -19.92 17.14 -7.27
CA ASP A 153 -20.37 18.48 -6.92
C ASP A 153 -19.33 19.20 -6.04
N HIS A 154 -18.99 20.44 -6.41
CA HIS A 154 -18.02 21.28 -5.71
C HIS A 154 -16.65 20.60 -5.47
N PHE A 155 -16.24 19.70 -6.39
CA PHE A 155 -15.03 18.89 -6.28
C PHE A 155 -13.79 19.68 -5.82
N LEU A 156 -13.53 20.84 -6.42
CA LEU A 156 -12.35 21.67 -6.11
C LEU A 156 -12.30 22.12 -4.63
N ILE A 157 -13.45 22.37 -4.01
CA ILE A 157 -13.55 22.79 -2.60
C ILE A 157 -13.31 21.57 -1.70
N VAL A 158 -13.93 20.43 -2.02
CA VAL A 158 -13.80 19.19 -1.24
C VAL A 158 -12.40 18.58 -1.38
N PHE A 159 -11.74 18.78 -2.53
CA PHE A 159 -10.40 18.30 -2.85
C PHE A 159 -9.28 19.22 -2.33
N LEU A 160 -9.61 20.46 -1.92
CA LEU A 160 -8.68 21.43 -1.33
C LEU A 160 -7.78 20.84 -0.22
N PRO A 161 -8.28 20.09 0.79
CA PRO A 161 -7.42 19.48 1.81
C PRO A 161 -6.37 18.52 1.23
N VAL A 162 -6.71 17.77 0.17
CA VAL A 162 -5.76 16.85 -0.48
C VAL A 162 -4.67 17.64 -1.20
N ILE A 163 -5.04 18.72 -1.89
CA ILE A 163 -4.09 19.65 -2.50
C ILE A 163 -3.15 20.23 -1.45
N LEU A 164 -3.68 20.65 -0.29
CA LEU A 164 -2.88 21.19 0.80
C LEU A 164 -1.90 20.17 1.35
N ILE A 165 -2.32 18.92 1.58
CA ILE A 165 -1.42 17.85 2.03
C ILE A 165 -0.29 17.63 1.02
N CYS A 166 -0.62 17.53 -0.28
CA CYS A 166 0.38 17.36 -1.33
C CYS A 166 1.31 18.57 -1.42
N ALA A 167 0.78 19.79 -1.34
CA ALA A 167 1.55 21.03 -1.38
C ALA A 167 2.49 21.16 -0.17
N ILE A 168 2.08 20.71 1.02
CA ILE A 168 2.94 20.67 2.21
C ILE A 168 4.08 19.67 2.00
N LEU A 169 3.79 18.46 1.51
CA LEU A 169 4.81 17.44 1.24
C LEU A 169 5.83 17.90 0.19
N ILE A 170 5.34 18.48 -0.91
CA ILE A 170 6.18 19.03 -1.98
C ILE A 170 6.94 20.26 -1.48
N GLY A 171 6.29 21.14 -0.70
CA GLY A 171 6.91 22.34 -0.13
C GLY A 171 8.04 22.00 0.83
N LEU A 172 7.84 21.01 1.72
CA LEU A 172 8.90 20.52 2.60
C LEU A 172 10.08 19.95 1.81
N PHE A 173 9.81 19.24 0.71
CA PHE A 173 10.85 18.70 -0.16
C PHE A 173 11.76 19.81 -0.73
N PHE A 174 11.18 20.92 -1.21
CA PHE A 174 11.95 22.04 -1.77
C PHE A 174 12.66 22.89 -0.71
N ILE A 175 12.09 23.00 0.50
CA ILE A 175 12.70 23.78 1.59
C ILE A 175 13.85 23.01 2.24
N SER A 176 13.58 21.78 2.70
CA SER A 176 14.56 20.96 3.40
C SER A 176 14.20 19.48 3.29
N PHE A 177 14.95 18.78 2.43
CA PHE A 177 14.82 17.35 2.25
C PHE A 177 15.03 16.57 3.55
N GLN A 178 15.93 17.04 4.42
CA GLN A 178 16.16 16.42 5.72
C GLN A 178 14.94 16.56 6.64
N THR A 179 14.27 17.71 6.62
CA THR A 179 13.06 17.94 7.41
C THR A 179 11.93 17.04 6.92
N LEU A 180 11.79 16.86 5.60
CA LEU A 180 10.82 15.93 5.03
C LEU A 180 11.04 14.49 5.54
N ILE A 181 12.27 14.00 5.50
CA ILE A 181 12.62 12.67 6.02
C ILE A 181 12.18 12.56 7.48
N VAL A 182 12.55 13.52 8.33
CA VAL A 182 12.23 13.49 9.77
C VAL A 182 10.72 13.50 10.00
N VAL A 183 9.96 14.37 9.33
CA VAL A 183 8.51 14.47 9.49
C VAL A 183 7.82 13.17 9.04
N LEU A 184 8.19 12.63 7.89
CA LEU A 184 7.62 11.38 7.38
C LEU A 184 8.00 10.18 8.25
N THR A 185 9.22 10.16 8.78
CA THR A 185 9.69 9.12 9.71
C THR A 185 8.92 9.18 11.03
N LEU A 186 8.73 10.38 11.58
CA LEU A 186 7.97 10.58 12.81
C LEU A 186 6.51 10.16 12.62
N PHE A 187 5.90 10.58 11.51
CA PHE A 187 4.52 10.22 11.16
C PHE A 187 4.39 8.69 10.99
N SER A 188 5.30 8.07 10.25
CA SER A 188 5.36 6.61 10.07
C SER A 188 5.40 5.87 11.40
N LYS A 189 6.33 6.25 12.29
CA LYS A 189 6.48 5.63 13.60
C LYS A 189 5.23 5.81 14.47
N LEU A 190 4.58 6.97 14.37
CA LEU A 190 3.30 7.22 15.06
C LEU A 190 2.22 6.27 14.55
N VAL A 191 2.03 6.16 13.24
CA VAL A 191 1.03 5.26 12.64
C VAL A 191 1.29 3.80 13.03
N GLN A 192 2.55 3.35 12.99
CA GLN A 192 2.91 2.01 13.44
C GLN A 192 2.62 1.79 14.92
N PHE A 193 3.01 2.74 15.77
CA PHE A 193 2.77 2.65 17.21
C PHE A 193 1.27 2.57 17.54
N VAL A 194 0.45 3.40 16.89
CA VAL A 194 -1.01 3.34 17.00
C VAL A 194 -1.54 2.01 16.47
N GLY A 195 -1.03 1.53 15.34
CA GLY A 195 -1.37 0.22 14.78
C GLY A 195 -1.11 -0.93 15.75
N TYR A 196 0.03 -0.93 16.44
CA TYR A 196 0.35 -1.94 17.45
C TYR A 196 -0.57 -1.88 18.66
N ILE A 197 -0.91 -0.68 19.14
CA ILE A 197 -1.90 -0.52 20.22
C ILE A 197 -3.25 -1.07 19.76
N PHE A 198 -3.69 -0.73 18.55
CA PHE A 198 -4.95 -1.19 18.02
C PHE A 198 -4.99 -2.70 17.84
N PHE A 199 -3.93 -3.29 17.29
CA PHE A 199 -3.81 -4.73 17.17
C PHE A 199 -3.84 -5.43 18.55
N PHE A 200 -3.18 -4.85 19.55
CA PHE A 200 -3.23 -5.36 20.92
C PHE A 200 -4.66 -5.33 21.52
N LEU A 201 -5.40 -4.24 21.31
CA LEU A 201 -6.81 -4.14 21.73
C LEU A 201 -7.71 -5.16 21.02
N VAL A 202 -7.44 -5.45 19.74
CA VAL A 202 -8.12 -6.51 18.98
C VAL A 202 -7.81 -7.89 19.58
N CYS A 203 -6.56 -8.18 19.93
CA CYS A 203 -6.18 -9.41 20.62
C CYS A 203 -6.88 -9.54 21.98
N LEU A 204 -6.96 -8.47 22.77
CA LEU A 204 -7.71 -8.48 24.04
C LEU A 204 -9.20 -8.76 23.82
N THR A 205 -9.78 -8.19 22.77
CA THR A 205 -11.17 -8.46 22.40
C THR A 205 -11.37 -9.92 22.01
N PHE A 206 -10.45 -10.48 21.22
CA PHE A 206 -10.52 -11.86 20.75
C PHE A 206 -10.42 -12.89 21.88
N PHE A 207 -9.52 -12.69 22.85
CA PHE A 207 -9.32 -13.66 23.95
C PHE A 207 -10.19 -13.41 25.18
N PHE A 208 -10.52 -12.15 25.50
CA PHE A 208 -11.22 -11.78 26.73
C PHE A 208 -12.62 -11.18 26.49
N ASN A 209 -13.11 -11.12 25.24
CA ASN A 209 -14.41 -10.53 24.87
C ASN A 209 -14.61 -9.09 25.39
N MET A 210 -13.56 -8.28 25.33
CA MET A 210 -13.64 -6.84 25.64
C MET A 210 -14.37 -6.07 24.54
N ASN A 211 -15.20 -5.07 24.89
CA ASN A 211 -16.04 -4.33 23.93
C ASN A 211 -15.30 -3.24 23.12
N PHE A 212 -14.07 -3.48 22.65
CA PHE A 212 -13.35 -2.52 21.79
C PHE A 212 -13.70 -2.69 20.30
N THR A 213 -13.96 -3.92 19.88
CA THR A 213 -14.41 -4.26 18.52
C THR A 213 -15.38 -5.45 18.58
N ASN A 214 -15.91 -5.87 17.44
CA ASN A 214 -16.83 -7.00 17.31
C ASN A 214 -16.13 -8.21 16.68
N ALA A 215 -16.54 -9.41 17.06
CA ALA A 215 -16.01 -10.65 16.49
C ALA A 215 -16.21 -10.75 14.96
N THR A 216 -17.25 -10.11 14.42
CA THR A 216 -17.49 -10.01 12.97
C THR A 216 -16.37 -9.27 12.26
N LEU A 217 -15.98 -8.10 12.77
CA LEU A 217 -14.90 -7.28 12.21
C LEU A 217 -13.55 -7.99 12.29
N ILE A 218 -13.30 -8.74 13.37
CA ILE A 218 -12.07 -9.55 13.50
C ILE A 218 -12.03 -10.63 12.42
N ASN A 219 -13.13 -11.35 12.21
CA ASN A 219 -13.21 -12.38 11.16
C ASN A 219 -13.06 -11.79 9.75
N GLU A 220 -13.67 -10.63 9.49
CA GLU A 220 -13.50 -9.90 8.23
C GLU A 220 -12.04 -9.48 8.03
N ALA A 221 -11.39 -8.92 9.05
CA ALA A 221 -9.98 -8.54 8.98
C ALA A 221 -9.07 -9.75 8.70
N LEU A 222 -9.30 -10.88 9.39
CA LEU A 222 -8.55 -12.12 9.13
C LEU A 222 -8.75 -12.63 7.70
N HIS A 223 -9.97 -12.55 7.18
CA HIS A 223 -10.29 -12.96 5.81
C HIS A 223 -9.60 -12.04 4.78
N ILE A 224 -9.63 -10.72 4.99
CA ILE A 224 -8.94 -9.73 4.16
C ILE A 224 -7.44 -10.02 4.13
N VAL A 225 -6.81 -10.15 5.31
CA VAL A 225 -5.37 -10.41 5.43
C VAL A 225 -4.99 -11.71 4.74
N PHE A 226 -5.76 -12.78 4.93
CA PHE A 226 -5.52 -14.06 4.27
C PHE A 226 -5.60 -13.97 2.74
N GLN A 227 -6.64 -13.31 2.21
CA GLN A 227 -6.79 -13.09 0.77
C GLN A 227 -5.61 -12.29 0.19
N MET A 228 -5.21 -11.22 0.87
CA MET A 228 -4.05 -10.41 0.47
C MET A 228 -2.77 -11.25 0.44
N SER A 229 -2.48 -12.01 1.49
CA SER A 229 -1.28 -12.84 1.55
C SER A 229 -1.20 -13.84 0.40
N ILE A 230 -2.30 -14.50 0.05
CA ILE A 230 -2.32 -15.43 -1.09
C ILE A 230 -2.06 -14.70 -2.41
N ILE A 231 -2.67 -13.53 -2.61
CA ILE A 231 -2.46 -12.71 -3.81
C ILE A 231 -1.00 -12.26 -3.90
N VAL A 232 -0.38 -11.85 -2.79
CA VAL A 232 1.04 -11.48 -2.73
C VAL A 232 1.94 -12.67 -3.01
N CYS A 233 1.62 -13.87 -2.49
CA CYS A 233 2.35 -15.08 -2.85
C CYS A 233 2.32 -15.33 -4.36
N GLY A 234 1.13 -15.24 -4.97
CA GLY A 234 0.94 -15.42 -6.40
C GLY A 234 1.71 -14.41 -7.24
N SER A 235 1.67 -13.13 -6.85
CA SER A 235 2.37 -12.05 -7.56
C SER A 235 3.89 -12.20 -7.47
N LEU A 236 4.43 -12.54 -6.30
CA LEU A 236 5.87 -12.78 -6.12
C LEU A 236 6.37 -13.96 -6.95
N VAL A 237 5.63 -15.08 -6.97
CA VAL A 237 5.98 -16.25 -7.79
C VAL A 237 5.88 -15.93 -9.28
N PHE A 238 4.80 -15.25 -9.70
CA PHE A 238 4.63 -14.80 -11.08
C PHE A 238 5.78 -13.92 -11.54
N CYS A 239 6.15 -12.94 -10.73
CA CYS A 239 7.26 -12.05 -11.03
C CYS A 239 8.57 -12.83 -11.12
N GLU A 240 8.88 -13.73 -10.18
CA GLU A 240 10.08 -14.57 -10.22
C GLU A 240 10.18 -15.37 -11.54
N ILE A 241 9.06 -15.91 -12.04
CA ILE A 241 9.01 -16.63 -13.32
C ILE A 241 9.26 -15.70 -14.50
N ILE A 242 8.61 -14.53 -14.55
CA ILE A 242 8.84 -13.53 -15.60
C ILE A 242 10.30 -13.13 -15.63
N LEU A 243 10.87 -12.84 -14.47
CA LEU A 243 12.24 -12.38 -14.31
C LEU A 243 13.25 -13.41 -14.84
N ARG A 244 13.02 -14.69 -14.55
CA ARG A 244 13.88 -15.78 -15.05
C ARG A 244 13.73 -16.02 -16.55
N LYS A 245 12.50 -15.94 -17.08
CA LYS A 245 12.24 -16.26 -18.49
C LYS A 245 12.56 -15.11 -19.45
N PHE A 246 12.43 -13.86 -19.00
CA PHE A 246 12.58 -12.66 -19.83
C PHE A 246 13.80 -11.81 -19.46
N SER A 247 14.80 -12.37 -18.76
CA SER A 247 15.99 -11.65 -18.29
C SER A 247 16.71 -10.85 -19.38
N ASN A 248 16.85 -11.41 -20.59
CA ASN A 248 17.54 -10.75 -21.70
C ASN A 248 16.74 -9.57 -22.28
N GLN A 249 15.41 -9.62 -22.20
CA GLN A 249 14.55 -8.50 -22.61
C GLN A 249 14.58 -7.39 -21.56
N ILE A 250 14.57 -7.76 -20.28
CA ILE A 250 14.72 -6.85 -19.14
C ILE A 250 16.03 -6.07 -19.25
N GLU A 251 17.14 -6.72 -19.60
CA GLU A 251 18.43 -6.05 -19.85
C GLU A 251 18.37 -5.04 -21.01
N LYS A 252 17.68 -5.37 -22.11
CA LYS A 252 17.48 -4.43 -23.22
C LYS A 252 16.67 -3.21 -22.81
N VAL A 253 15.61 -3.40 -22.01
CA VAL A 253 14.82 -2.29 -21.46
C VAL A 253 15.67 -1.42 -20.53
N GLY A 254 16.53 -2.04 -19.71
CA GLY A 254 17.49 -1.33 -18.87
C GLY A 254 18.45 -0.44 -19.66
N GLN A 255 18.95 -0.93 -20.81
CA GLN A 255 19.79 -0.15 -21.71
C GLN A 255 19.06 1.05 -22.31
N ILE A 256 17.78 0.91 -22.71
CA ILE A 256 16.97 2.02 -23.24
C ILE A 256 16.74 3.10 -22.17
N LEU A 257 16.41 2.67 -20.96
CA LEU A 257 16.12 3.58 -19.84
C LEU A 257 17.37 4.10 -19.12
N ASN A 258 18.57 3.60 -19.47
CA ASN A 258 19.82 3.83 -18.75
C ASN A 258 19.70 3.53 -17.24
N ILE A 259 19.09 2.40 -16.91
CA ILE A 259 18.97 1.87 -15.54
C ILE A 259 19.48 0.43 -15.49
N ASP A 260 19.93 -0.02 -14.32
CA ASP A 260 20.43 -1.37 -14.14
C ASP A 260 19.31 -2.42 -14.16
N LYS A 261 19.71 -3.68 -14.30
CA LYS A 261 18.81 -4.83 -14.33
C LYS A 261 17.91 -4.88 -13.09
N TYR A 262 18.44 -4.65 -11.88
CA TYR A 262 17.65 -4.74 -10.65
C TYR A 262 16.58 -3.64 -10.60
N SER A 263 16.87 -2.46 -11.15
CA SER A 263 15.88 -1.38 -11.26
C SER A 263 14.75 -1.72 -12.23
N VAL A 264 15.03 -2.35 -13.36
CA VAL A 264 13.96 -2.83 -14.27
C VAL A 264 13.16 -3.94 -13.59
N MET A 265 13.84 -4.83 -12.86
CA MET A 265 13.18 -5.88 -12.08
C MET A 265 12.23 -5.30 -11.04
N GLY A 266 12.67 -4.24 -10.33
CA GLY A 266 11.84 -3.51 -9.39
C GLY A 266 10.56 -3.00 -10.03
N ILE A 267 10.63 -2.35 -11.21
CA ILE A 267 9.46 -1.74 -11.85
C ILE A 267 8.45 -2.83 -12.21
N ILE A 268 8.95 -3.96 -12.71
CA ILE A 268 8.13 -5.13 -13.05
C ILE A 268 7.47 -5.70 -11.80
N LEU A 269 8.22 -5.82 -10.70
CA LEU A 269 7.72 -6.30 -9.41
C LEU A 269 6.68 -5.35 -8.80
N SER A 270 6.87 -4.04 -8.95
CA SER A 270 5.96 -3.00 -8.46
C SER A 270 4.58 -3.04 -9.12
N PHE A 271 4.44 -3.60 -10.34
CA PHE A 271 3.11 -3.89 -10.91
C PHE A 271 2.34 -4.96 -10.13
N GLY A 272 3.05 -5.88 -9.47
CA GLY A 272 2.46 -6.86 -8.57
C GLY A 272 2.17 -6.24 -7.21
N THR A 273 3.23 -5.84 -6.51
CA THR A 273 3.15 -5.07 -5.25
C THR A 273 4.38 -4.20 -5.10
N SER A 274 4.23 -3.00 -4.55
CA SER A 274 5.38 -2.13 -4.25
C SER A 274 6.34 -2.79 -3.25
N ILE A 275 5.85 -3.59 -2.29
CA ILE A 275 6.67 -4.31 -1.30
C ILE A 275 7.70 -5.25 -1.95
N ALA A 276 7.35 -5.87 -3.09
CA ALA A 276 8.19 -6.86 -3.75
C ALA A 276 9.56 -6.32 -4.19
N MET A 277 9.69 -5.00 -4.35
CA MET A 277 10.94 -4.37 -4.76
C MET A 277 11.96 -4.18 -3.61
N LEU A 278 11.53 -4.23 -2.35
CA LEU A 278 12.37 -3.92 -1.18
C LEU A 278 13.69 -4.73 -1.14
N PRO A 279 13.69 -6.07 -1.33
CA PRO A 279 14.93 -6.85 -1.26
C PRO A 279 15.92 -6.53 -2.38
N LEU A 280 15.46 -5.86 -3.45
CA LEU A 280 16.27 -5.46 -4.59
C LEU A 280 16.70 -4.00 -4.49
N PHE A 281 16.05 -3.20 -3.65
CA PHE A 281 16.24 -1.76 -3.61
C PHE A 281 17.70 -1.38 -3.37
N SER A 282 18.38 -2.04 -2.43
CA SER A 282 19.80 -1.81 -2.14
C SER A 282 20.74 -2.08 -3.31
N LYS A 283 20.34 -2.91 -4.27
CA LYS A 283 21.13 -3.30 -5.46
C LYS A 283 20.88 -2.40 -6.67
N MET A 284 19.91 -1.48 -6.58
CA MET A 284 19.54 -0.59 -7.68
C MET A 284 20.47 0.63 -7.78
N ASN A 285 20.69 1.11 -9.00
CA ASN A 285 21.37 2.38 -9.24
C ASN A 285 20.49 3.57 -8.81
N LYS A 286 21.12 4.72 -8.51
CA LYS A 286 20.45 5.95 -8.04
C LYS A 286 19.25 6.37 -8.89
N LYS A 287 19.41 6.36 -10.22
CA LYS A 287 18.33 6.71 -11.16
C LYS A 287 17.15 5.73 -11.08
N GLY A 288 17.45 4.44 -10.95
CA GLY A 288 16.43 3.41 -10.85
C GLY A 288 15.69 3.41 -9.51
N LYS A 289 16.39 3.72 -8.40
CA LYS A 289 15.77 3.93 -7.08
C LYS A 289 14.73 5.05 -7.05
N ILE A 290 14.92 6.10 -7.86
CA ILE A 290 13.98 7.22 -7.96
C ILE A 290 12.79 6.88 -8.88
N LEU A 291 13.03 6.03 -9.89
CA LEU A 291 12.02 5.70 -10.91
C LEU A 291 11.07 4.58 -10.47
N ASN A 292 11.53 3.72 -9.56
CA ASN A 292 10.71 2.71 -8.89
C ASN A 292 9.90 3.32 -7.74
#